data_AF-A0A9D7UG64-F1
#
_entry.id   AF-A0A9D7UG64-F1
#
_cell.length_a   1.000
_cell.length_b   1.000
_cell.length_c   1.000
_cell.angle_alpha   90.00
_cell.angle_beta   90.00
_cell.angle_gamma   90.00
#
_symmetry.space_group_name_H-M   'P 1'
#
loop_
_entity.id
_entity.type
_entity.pdbx_description
1 polymer ?
#
loop_
_entity_poly.entity_id
_entity_poly.type
_entity_poly.pdbx_seq_one_letter_code
_entity_poly.pdbx_strand_id
1 'polypeptide(L)'
;MSREVVYVRGEASIPVFATVGRTRFEQADEYGVIRRSEARDFLIRAADLVVSGDVGGPEPVEDVSITPAAGDRIRERFGDVWHIYEVGPIPGEPAFRFSDPGRITLRIHTFHVGEEAAA
;
A
#
# COMPACT_ATOMS: atom_id res chain seq x y z
N MET A 1 8.89 -13.03 3.30
CA MET A 1 8.39 -13.15 4.69
C MET A 1 7.35 -12.05 4.89
N SER A 2 6.19 -12.39 5.46
CA SER A 2 5.12 -11.44 5.76
C SER A 2 5.44 -10.64 7.03
N ARG A 3 4.93 -9.41 7.14
CA ARG A 3 5.08 -8.53 8.30
C ARG A 3 3.84 -7.67 8.48
N GLU A 4 3.59 -7.22 9.70
CA GLU A 4 2.49 -6.31 10.01
C GLU A 4 2.79 -4.89 9.50
N VAL A 5 1.81 -4.29 8.83
CA VAL A 5 1.83 -2.90 8.37
C VAL A 5 0.45 -2.29 8.61
N VAL A 6 0.37 -0.97 8.60
CA VAL A 6 -0.90 -0.25 8.71
C VAL A 6 -1.20 0.44 7.39
N TYR A 7 -2.26 0.01 6.72
CA TYR A 7 -2.77 0.68 5.54
C TYR A 7 -3.69 1.83 5.95
N VAL A 8 -3.51 3.01 5.37
CA VAL A 8 -4.20 4.24 5.72
C VAL A 8 -4.85 4.86 4.50
N ARG A 9 -6.17 5.10 4.58
CA ARG A 9 -6.96 5.84 3.60
C ARG A 9 -7.82 6.87 4.30
N GLY A 10 -7.52 8.16 4.10
CA GLY A 10 -8.20 9.22 4.81
C GLY A 10 -8.09 9.01 6.33
N GLU A 11 -9.23 8.85 7.00
CA GLU A 11 -9.31 8.57 8.44
C GLU A 11 -9.29 7.07 8.77
N ALA A 12 -9.46 6.19 7.78
CA ALA A 12 -9.43 4.75 7.98
C ALA A 12 -7.99 4.24 8.11
N SER A 13 -7.77 3.37 9.10
CA SER A 13 -6.48 2.74 9.40
C SER A 13 -6.70 1.26 9.65
N ILE A 14 -6.10 0.41 8.82
CA ILE A 14 -6.33 -1.05 8.81
C ILE A 14 -4.98 -1.75 9.05
N PRO A 15 -4.78 -2.42 10.20
CA PRO A 15 -3.62 -3.27 10.41
C PRO A 15 -3.75 -4.53 9.56
N VAL A 16 -2.75 -4.82 8.72
CA VAL A 16 -2.75 -5.95 7.79
C VAL A 16 -1.36 -6.59 7.70
N PHE A 17 -1.32 -7.85 7.27
CA PHE A 17 -0.08 -8.53 6.96
C PHE A 17 0.30 -8.34 5.50
N ALA A 18 1.53 -7.88 5.25
CA ALA A 18 2.07 -7.66 3.92
C ALA A 18 3.36 -8.42 3.68
N THR A 19 3.52 -8.98 2.48
CA THR A 19 4.84 -9.42 2.00
C THR A 19 5.50 -8.27 1.25
N VAL A 20 6.71 -7.90 1.67
CA VAL A 20 7.48 -6.83 1.00
C VAL A 20 8.09 -7.34 -0.29
N GLY A 21 7.79 -6.64 -1.39
CA GLY A 21 8.35 -6.85 -2.72
C GLY A 21 9.08 -5.61 -3.23
N ARG A 22 9.55 -5.69 -4.48
CA ARG A 22 10.12 -4.54 -5.20
C ARG A 22 9.77 -4.62 -6.68
N THR A 23 9.44 -3.50 -7.30
CA THR A 23 9.23 -3.39 -8.75
C THR A 23 10.27 -2.43 -9.31
N ARG A 24 11.05 -2.92 -10.29
CA ARG A 24 12.06 -2.12 -10.99
C ARG A 24 11.44 -1.53 -12.23
N PHE A 25 11.71 -0.26 -12.48
CA PHE A 25 11.27 0.42 -13.69
C PHE A 25 12.36 1.34 -14.21
N GLU A 26 12.27 1.65 -15.49
CA GLU A 26 13.18 2.55 -16.18
C GLU A 26 12.42 3.80 -16.61
N GLN A 27 13.02 4.96 -16.38
CA GLN A 27 12.46 6.25 -16.76
C GLN A 27 13.57 7.09 -17.37
N ALA A 28 13.33 7.63 -18.57
CA ALA A 28 14.23 8.61 -19.16
C ALA A 28 14.05 9.96 -18.44
N ASP A 29 15.14 10.63 -18.11
CA ASP A 29 15.10 12.02 -17.69
C ASP A 29 14.94 12.98 -18.89
N GLU A 30 14.92 14.28 -18.61
CA GLU A 30 14.77 15.33 -19.63
C GLU A 30 15.91 15.39 -20.66
N TYR A 31 17.04 14.71 -20.38
CA TYR A 31 18.22 14.65 -21.24
C TYR A 31 18.35 13.28 -21.95
N GLY A 32 17.36 12.40 -21.81
CA GLY A 32 17.33 11.08 -22.45
C GLY A 32 18.19 10.03 -21.74
N VAL A 33 18.67 10.30 -20.52
CA VAL A 33 19.39 9.31 -19.72
C VAL A 33 18.39 8.36 -19.07
N ILE A 34 18.55 7.06 -19.30
CA ILE A 34 17.70 6.04 -18.68
C ILE A 34 18.11 5.87 -17.23
N ARG A 35 17.24 6.28 -16.31
CA ARG A 35 17.38 6.04 -14.87
C ARG A 35 16.60 4.80 -14.48
N ARG A 36 17.31 3.86 -13.84
CA ARG A 36 16.68 2.71 -13.17
C ARG A 36 16.24 3.11 -11.77
N SER A 37 14.95 2.98 -11.51
CA SER A 37 14.31 3.30 -10.24
C SER A 37 13.61 2.06 -9.68
N GLU A 38 13.36 2.06 -8.37
CA GLU A 38 12.66 0.97 -7.69
C GLU A 38 11.48 1.54 -6.89
N ALA A 39 10.33 0.89 -7.00
CA ALA A 39 9.22 1.05 -6.07
C ALA A 39 9.26 -0.09 -5.04
N ARG A 40 9.00 0.24 -3.78
CA ARG A 40 8.78 -0.77 -2.75
C ARG A 40 7.35 -1.25 -2.89
N ASP A 41 7.14 -2.56 -2.91
CA ASP A 41 5.80 -3.10 -3.01
C ASP A 41 5.35 -3.72 -1.69
N PHE A 42 4.06 -3.63 -1.42
CA PHE A 42 3.40 -4.37 -0.36
C PHE A 42 2.36 -5.29 -0.98
N LEU A 43 2.57 -6.60 -0.78
CA LEU A 43 1.63 -7.62 -1.22
C LEU A 43 0.67 -7.95 -0.09
N ILE A 44 -0.60 -7.56 -0.25
CA ILE A 44 -1.66 -7.63 0.76
C ILE A 44 -2.83 -8.41 0.16
N ARG A 45 -3.52 -9.24 0.95
CA ARG A 45 -4.73 -9.90 0.45
C ARG A 45 -5.85 -8.88 0.28
N ALA A 46 -6.60 -8.97 -0.82
CA ALA A 46 -7.73 -8.09 -1.07
C ALA A 46 -8.79 -8.19 0.04
N ALA A 47 -8.99 -9.38 0.61
CA ALA A 47 -9.92 -9.62 1.71
C ALA A 47 -9.49 -9.00 3.05
N ASP A 48 -8.21 -8.65 3.21
CA ASP A 48 -7.70 -8.03 4.44
C ASP A 48 -7.86 -6.50 4.41
N LEU A 49 -8.12 -5.90 3.23
CA LEU A 49 -8.40 -4.47 3.07
C LEU A 49 -9.90 -4.20 3.08
N VAL A 50 -10.51 -4.35 4.25
CA VAL A 50 -11.93 -4.06 4.49
C VAL A 50 -12.08 -3.06 5.63
N VAL A 51 -13.01 -2.12 5.49
CA VAL A 51 -13.46 -1.28 6.61
C VAL A 51 -14.82 -1.77 7.04
N SER A 52 -14.88 -2.30 8.26
CA SER A 52 -16.13 -2.54 8.96
C SER A 52 -16.61 -1.21 9.52
N GLY A 53 -17.75 -0.72 9.05
CA GLY A 53 -18.37 0.46 9.65
C GLY A 53 -18.99 0.08 10.99
N ASP A 54 -18.30 0.27 12.11
CA ASP A 54 -19.01 0.26 13.39
C ASP A 54 -19.59 1.66 13.62
N VAL A 55 -20.85 1.85 13.22
CA VAL A 55 -21.55 3.12 13.39
C VAL A 55 -22.60 3.01 14.49
N GLY A 56 -22.34 2.23 15.58
CA GLY A 56 -23.09 2.27 16.85
C GLY A 56 -24.63 2.32 16.79
N GLY A 57 -25.21 1.93 15.66
CA GLY A 57 -26.59 2.14 15.28
C GLY A 57 -27.28 0.80 15.06
N PRO A 58 -28.61 0.77 14.99
CA PRO A 58 -29.37 -0.48 14.93
C PRO A 58 -29.20 -1.25 13.60
N GLU A 59 -28.68 -0.60 12.56
CA GLU A 59 -28.53 -1.18 11.23
C GLU A 59 -27.12 -1.78 11.05
N PRO A 60 -27.01 -3.04 10.56
CA PRO A 60 -25.73 -3.60 10.19
C PRO A 60 -25.11 -2.78 9.06
N VAL A 61 -23.85 -2.37 9.23
CA VAL A 61 -23.11 -1.67 8.19
C VAL A 61 -22.32 -2.72 7.43
N GLU A 62 -22.49 -2.77 6.11
CA GLU A 62 -21.78 -3.75 5.28
C GLU A 62 -20.28 -3.46 5.26
N ASP A 63 -19.47 -4.51 5.32
CA ASP A 63 -18.02 -4.41 5.14
C ASP A 63 -17.71 -3.85 3.75
N VAL A 64 -16.98 -2.75 3.71
CA VAL A 64 -16.60 -2.12 2.43
C VAL A 64 -15.16 -2.51 2.10
N SER A 65 -14.99 -3.26 1.00
CA SER A 65 -13.67 -3.58 0.46
C SER A 65 -13.00 -2.33 -0.11
N ILE A 66 -11.75 -2.09 0.29
CA ILE A 66 -10.93 -0.98 -0.16
C ILE A 66 -10.04 -1.44 -1.32
N THR A 67 -10.24 -0.79 -2.47
CA THR A 67 -9.31 -0.88 -3.60
C THR A 67 -8.23 0.19 -3.47
N PRO A 68 -6.92 -0.13 -3.46
CA PRO A 68 -5.86 0.86 -3.32
C PRO A 68 -5.89 1.98 -4.35
N ALA A 69 -5.49 3.18 -3.94
CA ALA A 69 -5.49 4.38 -4.78
C ALA A 69 -4.26 5.24 -4.49
N ALA A 70 -3.90 6.07 -5.46
CA ALA A 70 -2.79 7.00 -5.28
C ALA A 70 -3.09 7.98 -4.12
N GLY A 71 -2.07 8.24 -3.29
CA GLY A 71 -2.17 9.10 -2.11
C GLY A 71 -2.55 8.38 -0.81
N ASP A 72 -3.00 7.11 -0.87
CA ASP A 72 -3.07 6.29 0.33
C ASP A 72 -1.67 6.05 0.91
N ARG A 73 -1.60 5.60 2.16
CA ARG A 73 -0.32 5.36 2.84
C ARG A 73 -0.23 3.97 3.43
N ILE A 74 0.97 3.42 3.47
CA ILE A 74 1.32 2.22 4.21
C ILE A 74 2.39 2.60 5.21
N ARG A 75 2.13 2.32 6.50
CA ARG A 75 3.07 2.53 7.60
C ARG A 75 3.68 1.21 7.98
N GLU A 76 5.00 1.14 7.97
CA GLU A 76 5.78 -0.04 8.35
C GLU A 76 6.65 0.30 9.56
N ARG A 77 6.56 -0.49 10.64
CA ARG A 77 7.34 -0.24 11.85
C ARG A 77 8.72 -0.90 11.76
N PHE A 78 9.76 -0.13 12.08
CA PHE A 78 11.13 -0.61 12.25
C PHE A 78 11.66 -0.11 13.60
N GLY A 79 11.66 -0.99 14.61
CA GLY A 79 11.97 -0.59 15.98
C GLY A 79 10.96 0.46 16.48
N ASP A 80 11.46 1.63 16.87
CA ASP A 80 10.65 2.74 17.37
C ASP A 80 10.39 3.82 16.31
N VAL A 81 10.48 3.45 15.02
CA VAL A 81 10.23 4.36 13.90
C VAL A 81 9.21 3.76 12.93
N TRP A 82 8.19 4.55 12.61
CA TRP A 82 7.28 4.30 11.50
C TRP A 82 7.88 4.86 10.21
N HIS A 83 8.09 3.99 9.22
CA HIS A 83 8.40 4.40 7.86
C HIS A 83 7.09 4.53 7.10
N ILE A 84 6.91 5.67 6.42
CA ILE A 84 5.68 6.02 5.72
C ILE A 84 5.95 5.89 4.23
N TYR A 85 5.14 5.05 3.58
CA TYR A 85 5.17 4.83 2.15
C TYR A 85 3.87 5.31 1.53
N GLU A 86 3.95 6.17 0.53
CA GLU A 86 2.78 6.64 -0.22
C GLU A 86 2.52 5.73 -1.41
N VAL A 87 1.27 5.34 -1.60
CA VAL A 87 0.79 4.55 -2.72
C VAL A 87 0.77 5.42 -3.98
N GLY A 88 1.38 4.94 -5.06
CA GLY A 88 1.48 5.72 -6.29
C GLY A 88 1.78 4.86 -7.51
N PRO A 89 1.41 5.33 -8.73
CA PRO A 89 1.70 4.62 -9.96
C PRO A 89 3.21 4.64 -10.26
N ILE A 90 3.65 3.67 -11.06
CA ILE A 90 4.97 3.64 -11.69
C ILE A 90 4.81 3.78 -13.21
N PRO A 91 5.87 4.10 -13.97
CA PRO A 91 5.79 4.15 -15.43
C PRO A 91 5.23 2.85 -16.01
N GLY A 92 4.08 2.94 -16.69
CA GLY A 92 3.42 1.80 -17.34
C GLY A 92 2.58 0.90 -16.43
N GLU A 93 2.55 1.12 -15.11
CA GLU A 93 1.69 0.35 -14.19
C GLU A 93 0.86 1.28 -13.26
N PRO A 94 -0.42 0.96 -12.99
CA PRO A 94 -1.23 1.69 -12.01
C PRO A 94 -0.64 1.56 -10.60
N ALA A 95 -1.20 2.27 -9.61
CA ALA A 95 -0.70 2.24 -8.23
C ALA A 95 -0.79 0.86 -7.55
N PHE A 96 -1.60 -0.06 -8.09
CA PHE A 96 -1.61 -1.46 -7.68
C PHE A 96 -2.05 -2.36 -8.83
N ARG A 97 -1.71 -3.64 -8.74
CA ARG A 97 -2.26 -4.70 -9.59
C ARG A 97 -2.44 -5.99 -8.81
N PHE A 98 -3.23 -6.92 -9.33
CA PHE A 98 -3.26 -8.27 -8.77
C PHE A 98 -1.94 -9.00 -9.05
N SER A 99 -1.41 -9.71 -8.05
CA SER A 99 -0.19 -10.50 -8.19
C SER A 99 -0.45 -11.92 -8.69
N ASP A 100 -1.70 -12.40 -8.57
CA ASP A 100 -2.12 -13.75 -8.93
C ASP A 100 -3.36 -13.75 -9.83
N PRO A 101 -3.57 -14.80 -10.65
CA PRO A 101 -4.73 -14.91 -11.54
C PRO A 101 -6.08 -14.93 -10.81
N GLY A 102 -6.10 -15.44 -9.57
CA GLY A 102 -7.29 -15.50 -8.73
C GLY A 102 -7.71 -14.16 -8.15
N ARG A 103 -6.90 -13.11 -8.34
CA ARG A 103 -7.12 -11.75 -7.82
C ARG A 103 -7.24 -11.72 -6.29
N ILE A 104 -6.51 -12.60 -5.61
CA ILE A 104 -6.55 -12.74 -4.15
C ILE A 104 -5.60 -11.75 -3.48
N THR A 105 -4.45 -11.50 -4.10
CA THR A 105 -3.36 -10.68 -3.56
C THR A 105 -3.13 -9.47 -4.43
N LEU A 106 -3.18 -8.30 -3.80
CA LEU A 106 -2.86 -7.00 -4.37
C LEU A 106 -1.37 -6.76 -4.21
N ARG A 107 -0.68 -6.38 -5.27
CA ARG A 107 0.66 -5.80 -5.24
C ARG A 107 0.51 -4.29 -5.35
N ILE A 108 0.80 -3.59 -4.26
CA ILE A 108 0.63 -2.14 -4.14
C ILE A 108 2.00 -1.49 -4.29
N HIS A 109 2.15 -0.58 -5.24
CA HIS A 109 3.38 0.15 -5.50
C HIS A 109 3.45 1.38 -4.60
N THR A 110 4.60 1.56 -3.95
CA THR A 110 4.78 2.65 -2.99
C THR A 110 6.16 3.31 -3.07
N PHE A 111 6.20 4.55 -2.60
CA PHE A 111 7.40 5.36 -2.48
C PHE A 111 7.56 5.86 -1.05
N HIS A 112 8.80 5.84 -0.54
CA HIS A 112 9.07 6.35 0.80
C HIS A 112 8.89 7.87 0.86
N VAL A 113 8.07 8.35 1.78
CA VAL A 113 7.76 9.78 1.92
C VAL A 113 8.13 10.38 3.28
N GLY A 114 8.50 9.54 4.26
CA GLY A 114 8.99 10.05 5.54
C GLY A 114 9.04 9.00 6.64
N GLU A 115 9.50 9.46 7.80
CA GLU A 115 9.63 8.68 9.02
C GLU A 115 8.97 9.43 10.19
N GLU A 116 8.34 8.70 11.11
CA GLU A 116 7.71 9.24 12.31
C GLU A 116 8.13 8.39 13.53
N ALA A 117 8.37 9.01 14.68
CA ALA A 117 8.64 8.26 15.91
C ALA A 117 7.41 7.42 16.31
N ALA A 118 7.61 6.16 16.68
CA ALA A 118 6.57 5.35 17.30
C ALA A 118 6.43 5.79 18.76
N ALA A 119 5.26 6.34 19.10
CA ALA A 119 4.90 6.69 20.47
C ALA A 119 4.68 5.45 21.36
#